data_AF-A0ABC8RQX1-F1
#
_entry.id   AF-A0ABC8RQX1-F1
#
_cell.length_a   1.000
_cell.length_b   1.000
_cell.length_c   1.000
_cell.angle_alpha   90.00
_cell.angle_beta   90.00
_cell.angle_gamma   90.00
#
_symmetry.space_group_name_H-M   'P 1'
#
loop_
_entity.id
_entity.type
_entity.pdbx_description
1 polymer ?
#
loop_
_entity_poly.entity_id
_entity_poly.type
_entity_poly.pdbx_seq_one_letter_code
_entity_poly.pdbx_strand_id
1 'polypeptide(L)'
;MAAAQTRKISAAAARSHTRKTKHNSSVQFSSRMIVPIAIAMVVGVLGWVYVAIKPPPPNVCGSPGGPPVTSPRVKLSDGRHLAYKVTGVSKEEAKYKIIIIHGFDGSKDFSLPVSQSFG
;
A
#
# COMPACT_ATOMS: atom_id res chain seq x y z
N MET A 1 -78.46 59.77 33.52
CA MET A 1 -78.01 59.05 32.31
C MET A 1 -76.73 59.70 31.79
N ALA A 2 -75.61 58.98 31.80
CA ALA A 2 -74.45 59.18 30.92
C ALA A 2 -73.51 57.97 31.09
N ALA A 3 -73.01 57.44 29.97
CA ALA A 3 -72.61 56.04 29.78
C ALA A 3 -71.19 55.67 30.22
N ALA A 4 -71.02 54.42 30.68
CA ALA A 4 -69.73 53.79 30.95
C ALA A 4 -68.98 53.46 29.64
N GLN A 5 -67.72 53.86 29.54
CA GLN A 5 -66.84 53.52 28.41
C GLN A 5 -66.08 52.22 28.68
N THR A 6 -66.46 51.15 27.96
CA THR A 6 -65.77 49.86 27.99
C THR A 6 -64.60 49.88 26.99
N ARG A 7 -63.35 49.84 27.47
CA ARG A 7 -62.18 49.64 26.60
C ARG A 7 -62.13 48.18 26.14
N LYS A 8 -62.35 47.95 24.84
CA LYS A 8 -62.15 46.64 24.21
C LYS A 8 -60.66 46.46 23.92
N ILE A 9 -60.01 45.55 24.64
CA ILE A 9 -58.63 45.15 24.34
C ILE A 9 -58.70 44.12 23.19
N SER A 10 -58.10 44.44 22.05
CA SER A 10 -58.06 43.57 20.87
C SER A 10 -57.13 42.39 21.10
N ALA A 11 -57.63 41.17 20.90
CA ALA A 11 -56.91 39.89 21.05
C ALA A 11 -55.87 39.63 19.94
N ALA A 12 -55.58 40.60 19.07
CA ALA A 12 -54.67 40.44 17.93
C ALA A 12 -53.17 40.45 18.30
N ALA A 13 -52.81 40.76 19.55
CA ALA A 13 -51.40 40.91 19.97
C ALA A 13 -50.71 39.61 20.44
N ALA A 14 -51.40 38.47 20.49
CA ALA A 14 -50.90 37.24 21.14
C ALA A 14 -50.46 36.12 20.17
N ARG A 15 -49.87 36.45 19.00
CA ARG A 15 -49.26 35.45 18.11
C ARG A 15 -47.93 35.92 17.52
N SER A 16 -46.95 36.16 18.37
CA SER A 16 -45.53 36.17 17.98
C SER A 16 -44.86 34.84 18.37
N HIS A 17 -45.53 33.71 18.10
CA HIS A 17 -44.95 32.39 18.28
C HIS A 17 -43.99 32.08 17.11
N THR A 18 -42.70 32.11 17.41
CA THR A 18 -41.61 31.33 16.80
C THR A 18 -41.75 30.99 15.30
N ARG A 19 -41.37 31.92 14.42
CA ARG A 19 -40.96 31.52 13.06
C ARG A 19 -39.59 30.83 13.18
N LYS A 20 -39.57 29.51 13.37
CA LYS A 20 -38.33 28.73 13.28
C LYS A 20 -37.81 28.85 11.85
N THR A 21 -36.71 29.58 11.67
CA THR A 21 -35.95 29.61 10.43
C THR A 21 -35.32 28.24 10.25
N LYS A 22 -35.81 27.48 9.26
CA LYS A 22 -35.16 26.24 8.81
C LYS A 22 -33.87 26.64 8.09
N HIS A 23 -32.77 26.74 8.82
CA HIS A 23 -31.45 26.86 8.22
C HIS A 23 -31.11 25.53 7.57
N ASN A 24 -31.45 25.38 6.30
CA ASN A 24 -30.83 24.35 5.48
C ASN A 24 -29.38 24.80 5.29
N SER A 25 -28.47 24.23 6.07
CA SER A 25 -27.03 24.37 5.86
C SER A 25 -26.66 23.67 4.55
N SER A 26 -27.01 24.26 3.40
CA SER A 26 -26.42 23.84 2.13
C SER A 26 -24.97 24.24 2.21
N VAL A 27 -24.09 23.28 2.52
CA VAL A 27 -22.66 23.53 2.53
C VAL A 27 -22.27 23.84 1.10
N GLN A 28 -22.16 25.13 0.79
CA GLN A 28 -21.84 25.65 -0.52
C GLN A 28 -20.33 25.48 -0.71
N PHE A 29 -19.90 24.22 -0.87
CA PHE A 29 -18.53 23.90 -1.20
C PHE A 29 -18.26 24.45 -2.61
N SER A 30 -17.38 25.44 -2.73
CA SER A 30 -17.00 25.93 -4.05
C SER A 30 -16.36 24.79 -4.82
N SER A 31 -16.72 24.61 -6.09
CA SER A 31 -16.14 23.59 -6.97
C SER A 31 -14.61 23.60 -6.98
N ARG A 32 -14.00 24.78 -6.76
CA ARG A 32 -12.55 24.97 -6.56
C ARG A 32 -11.96 24.17 -5.39
N MET A 33 -12.71 23.94 -4.32
CA MET A 33 -12.26 23.16 -3.17
C MET A 33 -12.61 21.67 -3.28
N ILE A 34 -13.63 21.31 -4.07
CA ILE A 34 -14.05 19.91 -4.26
C ILE A 34 -13.03 19.13 -5.09
N VAL A 35 -12.51 19.73 -6.16
CA VAL A 35 -11.53 19.09 -7.06
C VAL A 35 -10.26 18.61 -6.33
N PRO A 36 -9.54 19.43 -5.54
CA PRO A 36 -8.33 18.96 -4.85
C PRO A 36 -8.64 17.88 -3.80
N ILE A 37 -9.79 17.97 -3.13
CA ILE A 37 -10.22 16.96 -2.15
C ILE A 37 -10.50 15.62 -2.86
N ALA A 38 -11.20 15.66 -4.01
CA ALA A 38 -11.46 14.46 -4.80
C ALA A 38 -10.16 13.81 -5.30
N ILE A 39 -9.19 14.61 -5.78
CA ILE A 39 -7.87 14.11 -6.19
C ILE A 39 -7.15 13.47 -5.00
N ALA A 40 -7.10 14.13 -3.85
CA ALA A 40 -6.45 13.60 -2.65
C ALA A 40 -7.09 12.28 -2.20
N MET A 41 -8.43 12.19 -2.26
CA MET A 41 -9.16 10.96 -1.93
C MET A 41 -8.81 9.83 -2.89
N VAL A 42 -8.78 10.09 -4.20
CA VAL A 42 -8.40 9.10 -5.21
C VAL A 42 -6.97 8.61 -4.99
N VAL A 43 -6.01 9.52 -4.80
CA VAL A 43 -4.60 9.16 -4.53
C VAL A 43 -4.48 8.35 -3.23
N GLY A 44 -5.21 8.74 -2.18
CA GLY A 44 -5.24 8.00 -0.92
C GLY A 44 -5.77 6.58 -1.07
N VAL A 45 -6.89 6.42 -1.80
CA VAL A 45 -7.47 5.09 -2.09
C VAL A 45 -6.50 4.26 -2.94
N LEU A 46 -5.89 4.83 -3.99
CA LEU A 46 -4.90 4.12 -4.82
C LEU A 46 -3.67 3.70 -4.00
N GLY A 47 -3.18 4.56 -3.11
CA GLY A 47 -2.07 4.24 -2.21
C GLY A 47 -2.41 3.11 -1.24
N TRP A 48 -3.62 3.12 -0.69
CA TRP A 48 -4.09 2.06 0.20
C TRP A 48 -4.25 0.73 -0.53
N VAL A 49 -4.85 0.74 -1.73
CA VAL A 49 -4.95 -0.45 -2.61
C VAL A 49 -3.56 -0.99 -2.93
N TYR A 50 -2.60 -0.13 -3.30
CA TYR A 50 -1.23 -0.55 -3.59
C TYR A 50 -0.57 -1.25 -2.39
N VAL A 51 -0.73 -0.72 -1.18
CA VAL A 51 -0.21 -1.37 0.04
C VAL A 51 -0.93 -2.68 0.32
N ALA A 52 -2.26 -2.75 0.11
CA ALA A 52 -3.05 -3.94 0.37
C ALA A 52 -2.75 -5.11 -0.59
N ILE A 53 -2.37 -4.81 -1.85
CA ILE A 53 -2.03 -5.84 -2.85
C ILE A 53 -0.54 -6.19 -2.87
N LYS A 54 0.31 -5.46 -2.14
CA LYS A 54 1.72 -5.83 -2.03
C LYS A 54 1.83 -7.18 -1.33
N PRO A 55 2.51 -8.17 -1.94
CA PRO A 55 2.74 -9.43 -1.25
C PRO A 55 3.53 -9.17 0.03
N PRO A 56 3.30 -9.96 1.10
CA PRO A 56 4.16 -9.90 2.26
C PRO A 56 5.61 -10.19 1.85
N PRO A 57 6.61 -9.63 2.56
CA PRO A 57 8.00 -9.97 2.30
C PRO A 57 8.19 -11.49 2.29
N PRO A 58 8.92 -12.04 1.31
CA PRO A 58 9.13 -13.48 1.21
C PRO A 58 9.85 -13.99 2.47
N ASN A 59 9.46 -15.18 2.93
CA ASN A 59 10.11 -15.83 4.05
C ASN A 59 11.55 -16.20 3.72
N VAL A 60 12.44 -16.02 4.69
CA VAL A 60 13.86 -16.39 4.54
C VAL A 60 13.98 -17.91 4.48
N CYS A 61 14.70 -18.44 3.49
CA CYS A 61 14.91 -19.89 3.43
C CYS A 61 15.66 -20.38 4.68
N GLY A 62 15.09 -21.36 5.37
CA GLY A 62 15.60 -21.93 6.62
C GLY A 62 14.99 -21.34 7.89
N SER A 63 14.13 -20.32 7.82
CA SER A 63 13.37 -19.85 8.98
C SER A 63 12.16 -20.76 9.28
N PRO A 64 11.61 -20.75 10.51
CA PRO A 64 10.33 -21.42 10.80
C PRO A 64 9.24 -20.97 9.80
N GLY A 65 8.56 -21.93 9.16
CA GLY A 65 7.55 -21.65 8.12
C GLY A 65 8.08 -21.13 6.78
N GLY A 66 9.41 -20.97 6.63
CA GLY A 66 10.06 -20.59 5.39
C GLY A 66 10.42 -21.79 4.51
N PRO A 67 10.76 -21.56 3.22
CA PRO A 67 11.26 -22.61 2.34
C PRO A 67 12.54 -23.25 2.89
N PRO A 68 12.83 -24.52 2.58
CA PRO A 68 14.09 -25.15 2.99
C PRO A 68 15.29 -24.50 2.27
N VAL A 69 16.47 -24.63 2.87
CA VAL A 69 17.73 -24.29 2.22
C VAL A 69 18.12 -25.43 1.28
N THR A 70 18.00 -25.22 -0.04
CA THR A 70 18.24 -26.25 -1.04
C THR A 70 19.59 -26.15 -1.75
N SER A 71 20.22 -24.97 -1.73
CA SER A 71 21.47 -24.73 -2.47
C SER A 71 22.69 -24.72 -1.56
N PRO A 72 23.86 -25.13 -2.08
CA PRO A 72 25.14 -24.94 -1.39
C PRO A 72 25.37 -23.48 -1.02
N ARG A 73 26.04 -23.26 0.11
CA ARG A 73 26.31 -21.92 0.66
C ARG A 73 27.72 -21.84 1.22
N VAL A 74 28.35 -20.69 1.01
CA VAL A 74 29.58 -20.30 1.70
C VAL A 74 29.21 -19.32 2.81
N LYS A 75 29.63 -19.58 4.05
CA LYS A 75 29.50 -18.64 5.15
C LYS A 75 30.62 -17.61 5.07
N LEU A 76 30.26 -16.34 5.01
CA LEU A 76 31.18 -15.21 5.01
C LEU A 76 31.66 -14.93 6.44
N SER A 77 32.74 -14.16 6.58
CA SER A 77 33.33 -13.80 7.89
C SER A 77 32.37 -13.03 8.79
N ASP A 78 31.44 -12.25 8.22
CA ASP A 78 30.39 -11.52 8.92
C ASP A 78 29.16 -12.40 9.28
N GLY A 79 29.20 -13.70 8.96
CA GLY A 79 28.14 -14.65 9.25
C GLY A 79 27.04 -14.75 8.19
N ARG A 80 27.02 -13.88 7.16
CA ARG A 80 26.08 -14.00 6.04
C ARG A 80 26.41 -15.21 5.17
N HIS A 81 25.44 -15.70 4.41
CA HIS A 81 25.62 -16.86 3.54
C HIS A 81 25.47 -16.47 2.07
N LEU A 82 26.46 -16.80 1.25
CA LEU A 82 26.41 -16.65 -0.19
C LEU A 82 26.00 -17.98 -0.84
N ALA A 83 24.84 -18.00 -1.48
CA ALA A 83 24.38 -19.16 -2.23
C ALA A 83 25.06 -19.22 -3.60
N TYR A 84 25.49 -20.42 -4.01
CA TYR A 84 26.12 -20.63 -5.31
C TYR A 84 25.57 -21.88 -5.98
N LYS A 85 25.82 -22.00 -7.28
CA LYS A 85 25.51 -23.17 -8.11
C LYS A 85 26.78 -23.54 -8.87
N VAL A 86 27.05 -24.84 -8.98
CA VAL A 86 28.15 -25.38 -9.78
C VAL A 86 27.54 -26.19 -10.91
N THR A 87 28.07 -26.01 -12.12
CA THR A 87 27.62 -26.65 -13.34
C THR A 87 28.83 -27.08 -14.16
N GLY A 88 28.68 -28.14 -14.96
CA GLY A 88 29.79 -28.76 -15.70
C GLY A 88 30.47 -29.89 -14.91
N VAL A 89 31.75 -30.11 -15.21
CA VAL A 89 32.54 -31.25 -14.68
C VAL A 89 33.11 -30.96 -13.29
N SER A 90 33.63 -31.99 -12.62
CA SER A 90 34.23 -31.86 -11.29
C SER A 90 35.40 -30.87 -11.29
N LYS A 91 35.69 -30.25 -10.15
CA LYS A 91 36.75 -29.23 -10.03
C LYS A 91 38.14 -29.82 -10.30
N GLU A 92 38.28 -31.11 -10.09
CA GLU A 92 39.47 -31.93 -10.26
C GLU A 92 39.74 -32.21 -11.74
N GLU A 93 38.68 -32.37 -12.55
CA GLU A 93 38.76 -32.63 -14.00
C GLU A 93 38.67 -31.35 -14.85
N ALA A 94 38.15 -30.26 -14.29
CA ALA A 94 37.92 -29.02 -15.02
C ALA A 94 39.24 -28.35 -15.47
N LYS A 95 39.45 -28.24 -16.79
CA LYS A 95 40.55 -27.47 -17.39
C LYS A 95 40.49 -25.98 -17.07
N TYR A 96 39.28 -25.43 -16.99
CA TYR A 96 39.03 -24.02 -16.69
C TYR A 96 38.01 -23.87 -15.57
N LYS A 97 38.22 -22.89 -14.70
CA LYS A 97 37.35 -22.57 -13.55
C LYS A 97 36.83 -21.16 -13.73
N ILE A 98 35.56 -21.03 -14.10
CA ILE A 98 34.93 -19.74 -14.40
C ILE A 98 33.97 -19.41 -13.26
N ILE A 99 34.08 -18.20 -12.72
CA ILE A 99 33.15 -17.67 -11.71
C ILE A 99 32.27 -16.63 -12.41
N ILE A 100 30.95 -16.78 -12.25
CA ILE A 100 29.97 -15.88 -12.83
C ILE A 100 29.28 -15.14 -11.71
N ILE A 101 29.24 -13.82 -11.82
CA ILE A 101 28.53 -12.93 -10.91
C ILE A 101 27.33 -12.39 -11.68
N HIS A 102 26.13 -12.57 -11.15
CA HIS A 102 24.93 -12.07 -11.80
C HIS A 102 24.76 -10.56 -11.56
N GLY A 103 24.06 -9.89 -12.48
CA GLY A 103 23.67 -8.50 -12.32
C GLY A 103 22.52 -8.31 -11.33
N PHE A 104 22.08 -7.04 -11.21
CA PHE A 104 20.85 -6.69 -10.51
C PHE A 104 19.65 -7.45 -11.11
N ASP A 105 18.71 -7.86 -10.26
CA ASP A 105 17.56 -8.72 -10.61
C ASP A 105 17.92 -10.14 -11.11
N GLY A 106 19.18 -10.55 -10.97
CA GLY A 106 19.64 -11.91 -11.28
C GLY A 106 19.73 -12.82 -10.05
N SER A 107 20.10 -14.08 -10.30
CA SER A 107 20.43 -15.04 -9.24
C SER A 107 21.51 -16.02 -9.69
N LYS A 108 21.97 -16.86 -8.76
CA LYS A 108 22.87 -18.00 -9.04
C LYS A 108 22.33 -19.00 -10.07
N ASP A 109 21.02 -18.96 -10.33
CA ASP A 109 20.35 -19.87 -11.26
C ASP A 109 20.41 -19.39 -12.72
N PHE A 110 21.19 -18.34 -12.98
CA PHE A 110 21.55 -17.89 -14.33
C PHE A 110 22.23 -19.02 -15.12
N SER A 111 21.61 -19.44 -16.23
CA SER A 111 22.11 -20.51 -17.08
C SER A 111 22.93 -19.96 -18.24
N LEU A 112 24.19 -20.37 -18.35
CA LEU A 112 24.97 -20.18 -19.57
C LEU A 112 24.76 -21.36 -20.54
N PRO A 113 24.74 -21.12 -21.85
CA PRO A 113 24.68 -22.17 -22.87
C PRO A 113 26.04 -22.86 -23.01
N VAL A 114 26.45 -23.58 -21.97
CA VAL A 114 27.71 -24.34 -21.91
C VAL A 114 27.37 -25.81 -21.73
N SER A 115 28.08 -26.69 -22.45
CA SER A 115 27.93 -28.13 -22.31
C SER A 115 28.14 -28.56 -20.86
N GLN A 116 27.17 -29.29 -20.32
CA GLN A 116 27.19 -29.76 -18.93
C GLN A 116 27.89 -31.11 -18.77
N SER A 117 28.18 -31.78 -19.89
CA SER A 117 28.83 -33.09 -19.96
C SER A 117 29.87 -33.10 -21.08
N PHE A 118 30.88 -33.97 -20.95
CA PHE A 118 31.71 -34.34 -22.09
C PHE A 118 30.83 -35.06 -23.12
N GLY A 119 30.95 -34.67 -24.39
CA GLY A 119 30.40 -35.38 -25.55
C GLY A 119 31.50 -36.14 -26.26
#